data_AF-A0A9X8ZZ99-F1
#
_entry.id   AF-A0A9X8ZZ99-F1
#
_cell.length_a   1.000
_cell.length_b   1.000
_cell.length_c   1.000
_cell.angle_alpha   90.00
_cell.angle_beta   90.00
_cell.angle_gamma   90.00
#
_symmetry.space_group_name_H-M   'P 1'
#
loop_
_entity.id
_entity.type
_entity.pdbx_description
1 polymer ?
#
loop_
_entity_poly.entity_id
_entity_poly.type
_entity_poly.pdbx_seq_one_letter_code
_entity_poly.pdbx_strand_id
1 'polypeptide(L)'
;MRKGTFREDLYYRLNVVSLQIPPLRERREDIIELTYSFLNDFSINYNRPIRDLPSSIMHELLHYNWPGNIRELRNVVERLVVFATDGIIKQEYLPFHTTETLDNHTAHSLLL
;
A
#
# COMPACT_ATOMS: atom_id res chain seq x y z
N MET A 1 4.87 5.21 -32.57
CA MET A 1 5.92 4.53 -31.76
C MET A 1 7.23 4.63 -32.49
N ARG A 2 8.21 5.38 -31.98
CA ARG A 2 9.53 5.52 -32.61
C ARG A 2 10.64 5.41 -31.56
N LYS A 3 10.99 4.16 -31.26
CA LYS A 3 12.34 3.66 -31.00
C LYS A 3 12.28 2.21 -31.48
N GLY A 4 13.10 1.81 -32.44
CA GLY A 4 13.05 0.50 -33.13
C GLY A 4 13.42 -0.70 -32.26
N THR A 5 12.95 -0.74 -31.01
CA THR A 5 13.29 -1.73 -29.98
C THR A 5 12.32 -2.91 -29.94
N PHE A 6 11.25 -2.89 -30.73
CA PHE A 6 10.25 -3.95 -30.74
C PHE A 6 9.79 -4.24 -32.16
N ARG A 7 9.71 -5.52 -32.52
CA ARG A 7 9.24 -5.94 -33.84
C ARG A 7 7.73 -5.70 -33.96
N GLU A 8 7.33 -5.04 -35.05
CA GLU A 8 5.94 -4.66 -35.31
C GLU A 8 5.02 -5.87 -35.40
N ASP A 9 5.44 -6.95 -36.08
CA ASP A 9 4.64 -8.16 -36.26
C ASP A 9 4.34 -8.88 -34.93
N LEU A 10 5.26 -8.81 -33.98
CA LEU A 10 5.09 -9.36 -32.64
C LEU A 10 4.13 -8.52 -31.79
N TYR A 11 4.18 -7.19 -31.94
CA TYR A 11 3.26 -6.29 -31.23
C TYR A 11 1.80 -6.57 -31.59
N TYR A 12 1.52 -6.74 -32.89
CA TYR A 12 0.16 -7.05 -33.35
C TYR A 12 -0.33 -8.45 -32.93
N ARG A 13 0.57 -9.41 -32.68
CA ARG A 13 0.20 -10.75 -32.18
C ARG A 13 0.00 -10.83 -30.68
N LEU A 14 0.72 -10.02 -29.90
CA LEU A 14 0.60 -10.01 -28.44
C LEU A 14 -0.50 -9.07 -27.95
N ASN A 15 -0.78 -8.00 -28.68
CA ASN A 15 -1.76 -6.99 -28.26
C ASN A 15 -3.18 -7.25 -28.83
N VAL A 16 -3.61 -8.52 -28.85
CA VAL A 16 -4.95 -8.91 -29.29
C VAL A 16 -6.01 -8.54 -28.23
N VAL A 17 -5.62 -8.57 -26.95
CA VAL A 17 -6.41 -8.08 -25.82
C VAL A 17 -5.48 -7.32 -24.89
N SER A 18 -5.76 -6.03 -24.64
CA SER A 18 -5.01 -5.21 -23.70
C SER A 18 -5.73 -5.22 -22.34
N LEU A 19 -5.08 -5.78 -21.32
CA LEU A 19 -5.53 -5.69 -19.94
C LEU A 19 -4.73 -4.60 -19.23
N GLN A 20 -5.41 -3.51 -18.87
CA GLN A 20 -4.81 -2.47 -18.04
C GLN A 20 -4.97 -2.88 -16.58
N ILE A 21 -3.85 -3.06 -15.87
CA ILE A 21 -3.86 -3.36 -14.43
C ILE A 21 -3.76 -2.02 -13.70
N PRO A 22 -4.82 -1.57 -13.00
CA PRO A 22 -4.76 -0.32 -12.26
C PRO A 22 -3.79 -0.47 -11.08
N PRO A 23 -2.96 0.56 -10.82
CA PRO A 23 -2.04 0.57 -9.69
C PRO A 23 -2.80 0.56 -8.36
N LEU A 24 -2.10 0.15 -7.29
CA LEU A 24 -2.69 -0.09 -5.97
C LEU A 24 -3.43 1.13 -5.39
N ARG A 25 -2.95 2.35 -5.68
CA ARG A 25 -3.60 3.60 -5.24
C ARG A 25 -5.01 3.82 -5.81
N GLU A 26 -5.35 3.18 -6.93
CA GLU A 26 -6.65 3.26 -7.61
C GLU A 26 -7.62 2.16 -7.13
N ARG A 27 -7.16 1.25 -6.27
CA ARG A 27 -7.90 0.08 -5.72
C ARG A 27 -7.68 0.00 -4.21
N ARG A 28 -8.03 1.07 -3.49
CA ARG A 28 -7.69 1.23 -2.07
C ARG A 28 -8.33 0.16 -1.18
N GLU A 29 -9.47 -0.39 -1.59
CA GLU A 29 -10.14 -1.48 -0.89
C GLU A 29 -9.25 -2.72 -0.78
N ASP A 30 -8.44 -3.01 -1.81
CA ASP A 30 -7.52 -4.15 -1.81
C ASP A 30 -6.40 -3.99 -0.76
N ILE A 31 -6.06 -2.75 -0.35
CA ILE A 31 -4.97 -2.50 0.62
C ILE A 31 -5.29 -3.15 1.96
N ILE A 32 -6.54 -3.09 2.42
CA ILE A 32 -6.96 -3.62 3.72
C ILE A 32 -6.81 -5.15 3.72
N GLU A 33 -7.43 -5.82 2.75
CA GLU A 33 -7.41 -7.27 2.62
C GLU A 33 -5.99 -7.82 2.42
N LEU A 34 -5.21 -7.18 1.54
CA LEU A 34 -3.80 -7.56 1.33
C LEU A 34 -2.97 -7.36 2.60
N THR A 35 -3.20 -6.27 3.35
CA THR A 35 -2.48 -6.02 4.61
C THR A 35 -2.75 -7.14 5.59
N TYR A 36 -4.01 -7.52 5.82
CA TYR A 36 -4.34 -8.60 6.76
C TYR A 36 -3.82 -9.96 6.29
N SER A 37 -3.90 -10.26 4.99
CA SER A 37 -3.34 -11.49 4.42
C SER A 37 -1.83 -11.59 4.68
N PHE A 38 -1.07 -10.53 4.32
CA PHE A 38 0.37 -10.52 4.53
C PHE A 38 0.73 -10.53 6.02
N LEU A 39 0.00 -9.79 6.85
CA LEU A 39 0.20 -9.75 8.29
C LEU A 39 0.09 -11.17 8.87
N ASN A 40 -0.96 -11.92 8.51
CA ASN A 40 -1.17 -13.29 8.94
C ASN A 40 -0.03 -14.21 8.47
N ASP A 41 0.32 -14.17 7.17
CA ASP A 41 1.37 -14.99 6.59
C ASP A 41 2.71 -14.77 7.29
N PHE A 42 3.09 -13.50 7.51
CA PHE A 42 4.34 -13.17 8.17
C PHE A 42 4.31 -13.47 9.67
N SER A 43 3.17 -13.26 10.34
CA SER A 43 3.03 -13.60 11.76
C SER A 43 3.32 -15.09 12.00
N ILE A 44 2.82 -15.95 11.11
CA ILE A 44 3.08 -17.40 11.14
C ILE A 44 4.55 -17.68 10.80
N ASN A 45 5.05 -17.15 9.68
CA ASN A 45 6.40 -17.44 9.18
C ASN A 45 7.51 -17.02 10.15
N TYR A 46 7.33 -15.90 10.85
CA TYR A 46 8.30 -15.40 11.83
C TYR A 46 8.02 -15.86 13.27
N ASN A 47 6.96 -16.65 13.49
CA ASN A 47 6.48 -17.02 14.82
C ASN A 47 6.28 -15.79 15.73
N ARG A 48 5.66 -14.75 15.17
CA ARG A 48 5.39 -13.46 15.82
C ARG A 48 3.91 -13.12 15.67
N PRO A 49 3.05 -13.58 16.60
CA PRO A 49 1.64 -13.24 16.56
C PRO A 49 1.44 -11.75 16.83
N ILE A 50 0.96 -11.03 15.82
CA ILE A 50 0.52 -9.63 15.99
C ILE A 50 -0.82 -9.61 16.70
N ARG A 51 -0.86 -8.92 17.85
CA ARG A 51 -2.06 -8.79 18.68
C ARG A 51 -2.93 -7.60 18.26
N ASP A 52 -2.26 -6.53 17.84
CA ASP A 52 -2.93 -5.28 17.54
C ASP A 52 -2.26 -4.57 16.35
N LEU A 53 -3.11 -4.10 15.43
CA LEU A 53 -2.76 -3.23 14.33
C LEU A 53 -3.54 -1.92 14.54
N PRO A 54 -2.89 -0.86 15.06
CA PRO A 54 -3.58 0.38 15.34
C PRO A 54 -4.24 0.97 14.09
N SER A 55 -5.44 1.54 14.25
CA SER A 55 -6.17 2.17 13.15
C SER A 55 -5.39 3.31 12.49
N SER A 56 -4.51 3.99 13.23
CA SER A 56 -3.60 5.01 12.69
C SER A 56 -2.61 4.44 11.67
N ILE A 57 -2.13 3.21 11.89
CA ILE A 57 -1.23 2.53 10.93
C ILE A 57 -2.02 2.17 9.67
N MET A 58 -3.23 1.62 9.83
CA MET A 58 -4.09 1.33 8.68
C MET A 58 -4.41 2.59 7.88
N HIS A 59 -4.64 3.72 8.56
CA HIS A 59 -4.87 5.01 7.93
C HIS A 59 -3.68 5.43 7.05
N GLU A 60 -2.45 5.31 7.56
CA GLU A 60 -1.23 5.60 6.81
C GLU A 60 -1.09 4.69 5.58
N LEU A 61 -1.37 3.39 5.74
CA LEU A 61 -1.32 2.44 4.62
C LEU A 61 -2.35 2.79 3.52
N LEU A 62 -3.53 3.29 3.89
CA LEU A 62 -4.58 3.68 2.93
C LEU A 62 -4.27 4.97 2.17
N HIS A 63 -3.53 5.90 2.77
CA HIS A 63 -3.25 7.21 2.18
C HIS A 63 -1.90 7.29 1.45
N TYR A 64 -1.04 6.30 1.62
CA TYR A 64 0.21 6.22 0.88
C TYR A 64 -0.01 5.89 -0.61
N ASN A 65 0.82 6.46 -1.48
CA ASN A 65 0.66 6.36 -2.95
C ASN A 65 1.11 5.02 -3.56
N TRP A 66 1.81 4.19 -2.81
CA TRP A 66 2.32 2.88 -3.23
C TRP A 66 3.00 2.87 -4.62
N PRO A 67 4.08 3.65 -4.85
CA PRO A 67 4.81 3.65 -6.13
C PRO A 67 5.32 2.26 -6.53
N GLY A 68 5.61 1.37 -5.56
CA GLY A 68 5.99 -0.02 -5.80
C GLY A 68 4.82 -1.01 -5.78
N ASN A 69 3.56 -0.54 -5.72
CA ASN A 69 2.33 -1.32 -5.69
C ASN A 69 2.36 -2.43 -4.62
N ILE A 70 1.77 -3.59 -4.92
CA ILE A 70 1.64 -4.74 -4.01
C ILE A 70 3.00 -5.20 -3.46
N ARG A 71 4.07 -5.11 -4.25
CA ARG A 71 5.42 -5.50 -3.81
C ARG A 71 5.92 -4.62 -2.67
N GLU A 72 5.66 -3.31 -2.76
CA GLU A 72 6.02 -2.39 -1.69
C GLU A 72 5.14 -2.60 -0.46
N LEU A 73 3.82 -2.74 -0.62
CA LEU A 73 2.91 -3.05 0.48
C LEU A 73 3.36 -4.30 1.25
N ARG A 74 3.64 -5.39 0.53
CA ARG A 74 4.12 -6.64 1.12
C ARG A 74 5.38 -6.43 1.95
N ASN A 75 6.38 -5.72 1.42
CA ASN A 75 7.64 -5.46 2.11
C ASN A 75 7.44 -4.58 3.35
N VAL A 76 6.53 -3.62 3.30
CA VAL A 76 6.19 -2.78 4.44
C VAL A 76 5.53 -3.60 5.53
N VAL A 77 4.54 -4.44 5.20
CA VAL A 77 3.88 -5.30 6.20
C VAL A 77 4.85 -6.32 6.80
N GLU A 78 5.72 -6.93 6.00
CA GLU A 78 6.82 -7.80 6.47
C GLU A 78 7.68 -7.08 7.50
N ARG A 79 8.08 -5.84 7.19
CA ARG A 79 8.84 -4.98 8.08
C ARG A 79 8.11 -4.73 9.41
N LEU A 80 6.81 -4.41 9.36
CA LEU A 80 6.01 -4.18 10.58
C LEU A 80 6.03 -5.40 11.50
N VAL A 81 5.88 -6.61 10.94
CA VAL A 81 5.91 -7.86 11.72
C VAL A 81 7.29 -8.15 12.31
N VAL A 82 8.36 -7.92 11.54
CA VAL A 82 9.74 -8.17 12.00
C VAL A 82 10.11 -7.26 13.19
N PHE A 83 9.66 -6.00 13.19
CA PHE A 83 9.96 -5.04 14.25
C PHE A 83 9.03 -5.13 15.48
N ALA A 84 7.80 -5.62 15.32
CA ALA A 84 6.82 -5.80 16.40
C ALA A 84 7.17 -6.98 17.33
N THR A 85 8.28 -6.85 18.07
CA THR A 85 8.78 -7.91 18.96
C THR A 85 7.89 -8.17 20.18
N ASP A 86 7.09 -7.18 20.59
CA ASP A 86 6.07 -7.24 21.64
C ASP A 86 4.67 -7.63 21.10
N GLY A 87 4.56 -7.89 19.78
CA GLY A 87 3.29 -8.17 19.10
C GLY A 87 2.44 -6.92 18.85
N ILE A 88 3.00 -5.72 19.03
CA ILE A 88 2.31 -4.43 18.83
C ILE A 88 3.00 -3.67 17.71
N ILE A 89 2.23 -3.28 16.69
CA ILE A 89 2.76 -2.46 15.59
C ILE A 89 2.77 -0.98 15.99
N LYS A 90 3.92 -0.31 15.79
CA LYS A 90 4.13 1.09 16.13
C LYS A 90 4.42 1.94 14.90
N GLN A 91 4.10 3.23 14.97
CA GLN A 91 4.28 4.20 13.89
C GLN A 91 5.74 4.28 13.40
N GLU A 92 6.69 4.16 14.32
CA GLU A 92 8.13 4.19 14.04
C GLU A 92 8.62 3.04 13.12
N TYR A 93 7.82 2.00 12.93
CA TYR A 93 8.15 0.87 12.05
C TYR A 93 7.80 1.14 10.58
N LEU A 94 6.96 2.15 10.31
CA LEU A 94 6.63 2.56 8.94
C LEU A 94 7.83 3.26 8.28
N PRO A 95 8.16 2.93 7.01
CA PRO A 95 9.23 3.60 6.27
C PRO A 95 8.86 5.00 5.75
N PHE A 96 7.65 5.45 5.98
CA PHE A 96 7.11 6.69 5.46
C PHE A 96 6.15 7.32 6.47
N HIS A 97 5.84 8.59 6.25
CA HIS A 97 4.80 9.32 6.95
C HIS A 97 3.94 10.03 5.92
N THR A 98 2.62 9.87 6.02
CA THR A 98 1.69 10.67 5.24
C THR A 98 1.56 12.01 5.94
N THR A 99 2.11 13.06 5.33
CA THR A 99 1.79 14.43 5.75
C THR A 99 0.36 14.72 5.34
N GLU A 100 -0.59 14.56 6.25
CA GLU A 100 -1.88 15.24 6.10
C GLU A 100 -1.63 16.75 6.11
N THR A 101 -1.73 17.39 4.96
CA THR A 101 -2.19 18.78 4.94
C THR A 101 -3.60 18.75 5.49
N LEU A 102 -3.76 19.18 6.74
CA LEU A 102 -5.04 19.58 7.29
C LEU A 102 -5.66 20.58 6.31
N ASP A 103 -6.59 20.11 5.48
CA ASP A 103 -7.46 21.00 4.74
C ASP A 103 -8.26 21.78 5.78
N ASN A 104 -7.89 23.05 5.92
CA ASN A 104 -8.56 24.06 6.73
C ASN A 104 -10.00 24.27 6.22
N HIS A 105 -10.91 23.37 6.55
CA HIS A 105 -12.35 23.52 6.33
C HIS A 105 -13.12 23.90 7.60
N THR A 106 -12.47 24.62 8.54
CA THR A 106 -13.16 25.23 9.70
C THR A 106 -13.28 26.75 9.62
N ALA A 107 -12.85 27.39 8.52
CA ALA A 107 -12.83 28.85 8.42
C ALA A 107 -14.16 29.53 8.00
N HIS A 108 -15.29 28.83 7.84
CA HIS A 108 -16.52 29.48 7.33
C HIS A 108 -17.85 29.05 7.97
N SER A 109 -17.88 28.73 9.27
CA SER A 109 -19.16 28.55 9.98
C SER A 109 -19.29 29.22 11.35
N LEU A 110 -18.37 30.13 11.71
CA LEU A 110 -18.53 31.04 12.85
C LEU A 110 -18.43 32.48 12.38
N LEU A 111 -19.41 32.88 11.57
CA LEU A 111 -19.88 34.26 11.48
C LEU A 111 -21.41 34.22 11.68
N LEU A 112 -21.80 34.06 12.94
CA LEU A 112 -23.00 34.59 13.58
C LEU A 112 -22.73 34.65 15.09
#